data_AF-A0A1Q6V2T5-F1
#
_entry.id   AF-A0A1Q6V2T5-F1
#
_cell.length_a   1.000
_cell.length_b   1.000
_cell.length_c   1.000
_cell.angle_alpha   90.00
_cell.angle_beta   90.00
_cell.angle_gamma   90.00
#
_symmetry.space_group_name_H-M   'P 1'
#
loop_
_entity.id
_entity.type
_entity.pdbx_description
1 polymer ?
#
loop_
_entity_poly.entity_id
_entity_poly.type
_entity_poly.pdbx_seq_one_letter_code
_entity_poly.pdbx_strand_id
1 'polypeptide(L)'
;CGLLGIILQWAPIVLAAVTACITLANVILSSYSKAANLDGQELLHINTANRLWKIREQYLSLLTDFDDLSDDQIVKLRDELTGQTAEIYAVAPLTSSKAYQLAQEALKNNEEQFFSQEELNKMLPEHLRTILIK
;
A
#
# COMPACT_ATOMS: atom_id res chain seq x y z
N CYS A 1 -2.03 -65.26 5.24
CA CYS A 1 -2.58 -63.89 5.11
C CYS A 1 -2.30 -62.98 6.33
N GLY A 2 -1.27 -63.24 7.16
CA GLY A 2 -1.10 -62.51 8.44
C GLY A 2 -0.23 -61.23 8.40
N LEU A 3 0.83 -61.21 7.59
CA LEU A 3 1.85 -60.15 7.66
C LEU A 3 1.49 -58.91 6.83
N LEU A 4 0.83 -59.11 5.68
CA LEU A 4 0.27 -58.03 4.86
C LEU A 4 -0.87 -57.28 5.57
N GLY A 5 -1.68 -57.97 6.36
CA GLY A 5 -2.78 -57.35 7.12
C GLY A 5 -2.27 -56.40 8.20
N ILE A 6 -1.19 -56.76 8.89
CA ILE A 6 -0.56 -55.92 9.91
C ILE A 6 -0.01 -54.64 9.26
N ILE A 7 0.79 -54.75 8.19
CA ILE A 7 1.35 -53.57 7.49
C ILE A 7 0.25 -52.62 7.00
N LEU A 8 -0.85 -53.16 6.48
CA LEU A 8 -2.01 -52.38 6.04
C LEU A 8 -2.76 -51.68 7.20
N GLN A 9 -2.66 -52.21 8.43
CA GLN A 9 -3.32 -51.65 9.61
C GLN A 9 -2.55 -50.48 10.24
N TRP A 10 -1.22 -50.49 10.20
CA TRP A 10 -0.37 -49.41 10.77
C TRP A 10 -0.16 -48.24 9.81
N ALA A 11 -0.15 -48.50 8.49
CA ALA A 11 0.00 -47.48 7.45
C ALA A 11 -0.99 -46.30 7.56
N PRO A 12 -2.32 -46.51 7.73
CA PRO A 12 -3.27 -45.41 7.82
C PRO A 12 -3.12 -44.60 9.11
N ILE A 13 -2.68 -45.22 10.22
CA ILE A 13 -2.49 -44.55 11.52
C ILE A 13 -1.28 -43.61 11.44
N VAL A 14 -0.17 -44.07 10.84
CA VAL A 14 1.03 -43.24 10.62
C VAL A 14 0.72 -42.10 9.65
N LEU A 15 0.00 -42.38 8.56
CA LEU A 15 -0.40 -41.35 7.60
C LEU A 15 -1.34 -40.30 8.23
N ALA A 16 -2.30 -40.73 9.05
CA ALA A 16 -3.19 -39.84 9.78
C ALA A 16 -2.42 -38.96 10.79
N ALA A 17 -1.46 -39.52 11.52
CA ALA A 17 -0.62 -38.76 12.45
C ALA A 17 0.22 -37.71 11.72
N VAL A 18 0.86 -38.08 10.61
CA VAL A 18 1.66 -37.13 9.78
C VAL A 18 0.76 -36.03 9.22
N THR A 19 -0.42 -36.38 8.71
CA THR A 19 -1.36 -35.42 8.14
C THR A 19 -1.89 -34.48 9.22
N ALA A 20 -2.23 -34.98 10.40
CA ALA A 20 -2.66 -34.17 11.55
C ALA A 20 -1.57 -33.18 11.98
N CYS A 21 -0.31 -33.60 12.03
CA CYS A 21 0.82 -32.71 12.33
C CYS A 21 0.97 -31.61 11.28
N ILE A 22 0.86 -31.95 9.99
CA ILE A 22 0.93 -30.98 8.89
C ILE A 22 -0.25 -30.00 8.97
N THR A 23 -1.47 -30.47 9.23
CA THR A 23 -2.65 -29.60 9.38
C THR A 23 -2.50 -28.68 10.59
N LEU A 24 -2.03 -29.18 11.73
CA LEU A 24 -1.76 -28.37 12.92
C LEU A 24 -0.72 -27.30 12.64
N ALA A 25 0.39 -27.64 11.97
CA ALA A 25 1.42 -26.68 11.57
C ALA A 25 0.84 -25.59 10.64
N ASN A 26 0.02 -25.97 9.66
CA ASN A 26 -0.65 -25.01 8.78
C ASN A 26 -1.64 -24.11 9.53
N VAL A 27 -2.37 -24.65 10.51
CA VAL A 27 -3.29 -23.86 11.36
C VAL A 27 -2.52 -22.84 12.20
N ILE A 28 -1.38 -23.24 12.78
CA ILE A 28 -0.54 -22.32 13.56
C ILE A 28 0.03 -21.21 12.66
N LEU A 29 0.56 -21.57 11.49
CA LEU A 29 1.12 -20.61 10.54
C LEU A 29 0.07 -19.63 10.00
N SER A 30 -1.11 -20.14 9.60
CA SER A 30 -2.22 -19.31 9.12
C SER A 30 -2.80 -18.43 10.23
N SER A 31 -2.89 -18.92 11.46
CA SER A 31 -3.30 -18.13 12.61
C SER A 31 -2.28 -17.03 12.95
N TYR A 32 -0.98 -17.31 12.84
CA TYR A 32 0.07 -16.29 13.02
C TYR A 32 0.01 -15.23 11.93
N SER A 33 -0.14 -15.63 10.66
CA SER A 33 -0.32 -14.70 9.53
C SER A 33 -1.53 -13.78 9.73
N LYS A 34 -2.67 -14.36 10.15
CA LYS A 34 -3.89 -13.60 10.46
C LYS A 34 -3.72 -12.68 11.67
N ALA A 35 -3.04 -13.13 12.72
CA ALA A 35 -2.76 -12.31 13.90
C ALA A 35 -1.77 -11.18 13.60
N ALA A 36 -0.83 -11.40 12.67
CA ALA A 36 0.11 -10.40 12.21
C ALA A 36 -0.55 -9.27 11.39
N ASN A 37 -1.83 -9.40 10.99
CA ASN A 37 -2.65 -8.36 10.36
C ASN A 37 -1.87 -7.47 9.37
N LEU A 38 -1.01 -8.08 8.56
CA LEU A 38 -0.25 -7.38 7.52
C LEU A 38 -1.23 -6.79 6.51
N ASP A 39 -2.31 -7.52 6.22
CA ASP A 39 -3.40 -7.08 5.34
C ASP A 39 -4.21 -5.91 5.91
N GLY A 40 -4.39 -5.83 7.24
CA GLY A 40 -5.27 -4.83 7.84
C GLY A 40 -4.74 -3.40 7.68
N GLN A 41 -3.44 -3.20 7.91
CA GLN A 41 -2.82 -1.87 7.85
C GLN A 41 -2.62 -1.39 6.41
N GLU A 42 -2.19 -2.28 5.51
CA GLU A 42 -2.04 -1.95 4.09
C GLU A 42 -3.38 -1.58 3.45
N LEU A 43 -4.45 -2.32 3.76
CA LEU A 43 -5.80 -1.98 3.31
C LEU A 43 -6.28 -0.63 3.86
N LEU A 44 -5.88 -0.23 5.07
CA LEU A 44 -6.21 1.10 5.61
C LEU A 44 -5.50 2.22 4.84
N HIS A 45 -4.22 2.03 4.48
CA HIS A 45 -3.50 2.98 3.63
C HIS A 45 -4.12 3.07 2.23
N ILE A 46 -4.45 1.93 1.61
CA ILE A 46 -5.11 1.87 0.30
C ILE A 46 -6.50 2.53 0.36
N ASN A 47 -7.28 2.26 1.41
CA ASN A 47 -8.60 2.86 1.59
C ASN A 47 -8.51 4.38 1.75
N THR A 48 -7.55 4.85 2.55
CA THR A 48 -7.28 6.29 2.73
C THR A 48 -6.90 6.93 1.40
N ALA A 49 -6.02 6.31 0.63
CA ALA A 49 -5.61 6.79 -0.69
C ALA A 49 -6.80 6.87 -1.66
N ASN A 50 -7.65 5.85 -1.71
CA ASN A 50 -8.86 5.85 -2.55
C ASN A 50 -9.84 6.97 -2.17
N ARG A 51 -10.00 7.24 -0.86
CA ARG A 51 -10.85 8.34 -0.38
C ARG A 51 -10.29 9.71 -0.77
N LEU A 52 -8.97 9.91 -0.62
CA LEU A 52 -8.30 11.13 -1.06
C LEU A 52 -8.36 11.30 -2.58
N TRP A 53 -8.23 10.22 -3.35
CA TRP A 53 -8.37 10.24 -4.81
C TRP A 53 -9.74 10.78 -5.23
N LYS A 54 -10.82 10.32 -4.60
CA LYS A 54 -12.17 10.82 -4.88
C LYS A 54 -12.27 12.34 -4.66
N ILE A 55 -11.71 12.85 -3.57
CA ILE A 55 -11.70 14.29 -3.30
C ILE A 55 -10.90 15.05 -4.37
N ARG A 56 -9.74 14.51 -4.78
CA ARG A 56 -8.94 15.09 -5.86
C ARG A 56 -9.73 15.21 -7.16
N GLU A 57 -10.46 14.17 -7.54
CA GLU A 57 -11.34 14.20 -8.73
C GLU A 57 -12.47 15.23 -8.58
N GLN A 58 -13.03 15.39 -7.36
CA GLN A 58 -14.04 16.42 -7.10
C GLN A 58 -13.48 17.84 -7.22
N TYR A 59 -12.26 18.09 -6.74
CA TYR A 59 -11.57 19.37 -6.99
C TYR A 59 -11.30 19.61 -8.47
N LEU A 60 -10.94 18.56 -9.22
CA LEU A 60 -10.71 18.69 -10.66
C LEU A 60 -12.01 19.03 -11.41
N SER A 61 -13.13 18.40 -11.03
CA SER A 61 -14.46 18.76 -11.53
C SER A 61 -14.79 20.22 -11.21
N LEU A 62 -14.59 20.64 -9.94
CA LEU A 62 -14.82 22.02 -9.51
C LEU A 62 -13.98 23.04 -10.30
N LEU A 63 -12.73 22.72 -10.62
CA LEU A 63 -11.86 23.57 -11.45
C LEU A 63 -12.32 23.63 -12.90
N THR A 64 -12.96 22.57 -13.41
CA THR A 64 -13.48 22.53 -14.78
C THR A 64 -14.77 23.32 -14.90
N ASP A 65 -15.64 23.24 -13.88
CA ASP A 65 -16.93 23.93 -13.82
C ASP A 65 -16.79 25.37 -13.26
N PHE A 66 -15.56 25.84 -13.04
CA PHE A 66 -15.26 27.08 -12.34
C PHE A 66 -15.88 28.32 -13.02
N ASP A 67 -15.85 28.36 -14.35
CA ASP A 67 -16.37 29.50 -15.14
C ASP A 67 -17.91 29.56 -15.14
N ASP A 68 -18.59 28.45 -14.84
CA ASP A 68 -20.05 28.34 -14.82
C ASP A 68 -20.65 28.54 -13.41
N LEU A 69 -19.80 28.62 -12.39
CA LEU A 69 -20.20 28.74 -10.98
C LEU A 69 -20.01 30.18 -10.47
N SER A 70 -20.84 30.59 -9.52
CA SER A 70 -20.64 31.87 -8.82
C SER A 70 -19.57 31.76 -7.74
N ASP A 71 -18.88 32.87 -7.46
CA ASP A 71 -17.82 32.95 -6.43
C ASP A 71 -18.26 32.39 -5.06
N ASP A 72 -19.51 32.64 -4.65
CA ASP A 72 -20.06 32.14 -3.38
C ASP A 72 -20.21 30.61 -3.38
N GLN A 73 -20.65 30.03 -4.51
CA GLN A 73 -20.75 28.57 -4.67
C GLN A 73 -19.38 27.90 -4.68
N ILE A 74 -18.41 28.53 -5.34
CA ILE A 74 -17.02 28.05 -5.41
C ILE A 74 -16.40 28.01 -4.01
N VAL A 75 -16.54 29.11 -3.25
CA VAL A 75 -16.04 29.20 -1.87
C VAL A 75 -16.68 28.12 -0.99
N LYS A 76 -18.00 27.95 -1.08
CA LYS A 76 -18.71 26.94 -0.29
C LYS A 76 -18.27 25.51 -0.62
N LEU A 77 -18.18 25.16 -1.90
CA LEU A 77 -17.74 23.83 -2.34
C LEU A 77 -16.27 23.57 -1.96
N ARG A 78 -15.41 24.59 -2.09
CA ARG A 78 -14.01 24.50 -1.64
C ARG A 78 -13.92 24.22 -0.14
N ASP A 79 -14.68 24.95 0.68
CA ASP A 79 -14.63 24.80 2.14
C ASP A 79 -15.18 23.43 2.55
N GLU A 80 -16.22 22.94 1.87
CA GLU A 80 -16.75 21.59 2.06
C GLU A 80 -15.70 20.51 1.72
N LEU A 81 -15.07 20.59 0.54
CA LEU A 81 -14.03 19.65 0.14
C LEU A 81 -12.81 19.70 1.08
N THR A 82 -12.47 20.89 1.58
CA THR A 82 -11.39 21.09 2.56
C THR A 82 -11.73 20.41 3.88
N GLY A 83 -12.98 20.54 4.35
CA GLY A 83 -13.49 19.85 5.53
C GLY A 83 -13.43 18.32 5.38
N GLN A 84 -13.93 17.78 4.27
CA GLN A 84 -13.88 16.34 3.98
C GLN A 84 -12.43 15.82 3.93
N THR A 85 -11.51 16.61 3.37
CA THR A 85 -10.09 16.27 3.33
C THR A 85 -9.51 16.17 4.75
N ALA A 86 -9.82 17.14 5.62
CA ALA A 86 -9.37 17.14 7.00
C ALA A 86 -9.89 15.93 7.78
N GLU A 87 -11.16 15.55 7.59
CA GLU A 87 -11.75 14.36 8.21
C GLU A 87 -11.05 13.07 7.78
N ILE A 88 -10.65 12.94 6.51
CA ILE A 88 -9.92 11.76 6.02
C ILE A 88 -8.52 11.70 6.65
N TYR A 89 -7.80 12.82 6.69
CA TYR A 89 -6.48 12.86 7.31
C TYR A 89 -6.53 12.62 8.83
N ALA A 90 -7.60 13.02 9.52
CA ALA A 90 -7.76 12.79 10.95
C ALA A 90 -7.83 11.30 11.33
N VAL A 91 -8.32 10.45 10.41
CA VAL A 91 -8.44 9.00 10.61
C VAL A 91 -7.40 8.18 9.84
N ALA A 92 -6.51 8.86 9.11
CA ALA A 92 -5.50 8.20 8.29
C ALA A 92 -4.48 7.46 9.18
N PRO A 93 -4.11 6.21 8.85
CA PRO A 93 -3.06 5.49 9.58
C PRO A 93 -1.72 6.22 9.42
N LEU A 94 -1.04 6.43 10.55
CA LEU A 94 0.30 7.02 10.57
C LEU A 94 1.32 6.05 9.95
N THR A 95 2.23 6.58 9.15
CA THR A 95 3.38 5.81 8.66
C THR A 95 4.24 5.34 9.83
N SER A 96 4.72 4.10 9.75
CA SER A 96 5.60 3.52 10.76
C SER A 96 6.88 4.37 10.93
N SER A 97 7.32 4.56 12.17
CA SER A 97 8.56 5.28 12.49
C SER A 97 9.77 4.68 11.75
N LYS A 98 9.81 3.35 11.57
CA LYS A 98 10.86 2.67 10.79
C LYS A 98 10.80 3.05 9.31
N ALA A 99 9.60 3.07 8.72
CA ALA A 99 9.41 3.47 7.33
C ALA A 99 9.78 4.95 7.12
N TYR A 100 9.43 5.80 8.08
CA TYR A 100 9.80 7.22 8.07
C TYR A 100 11.33 7.42 8.16
N GLN A 101 12.02 6.68 9.04
CA GLN A 101 13.48 6.73 9.16
C GLN A 101 14.17 6.25 7.88
N LEU A 102 13.70 5.15 7.28
CA LEU A 102 14.22 4.66 6.01
C LEU A 102 14.04 5.67 4.89
N ALA A 103 12.84 6.26 4.76
CA ALA A 103 12.59 7.32 3.78
C ALA A 103 13.44 8.56 4.05
N GLN A 104 13.64 8.93 5.31
CA GLN A 104 14.48 10.07 5.68
C GLN A 104 15.96 9.82 5.35
N GLU A 105 16.48 8.62 5.58
CA GLU A 105 17.84 8.22 5.22
C GLU A 105 18.02 8.24 3.70
N ALA A 106 17.06 7.66 2.96
CA ALA A 106 17.06 7.68 1.51
C ALA A 106 17.11 9.11 0.94
N LEU A 107 16.25 10.00 1.46
CA LEU A 107 16.20 11.40 1.02
C LEU A 107 17.46 12.21 1.39
N LYS A 108 18.00 12.01 2.59
CA LYS A 108 19.12 12.84 3.10
C LYS A 108 20.50 12.32 2.71
N ASN A 109 20.67 11.01 2.68
CA ASN A 109 21.98 10.38 2.58
C ASN A 109 22.18 9.61 1.26
N ASN A 110 21.11 9.19 0.59
CA ASN A 110 21.19 8.45 -0.68
C ASN A 110 20.86 9.31 -1.91
N GLU A 111 20.86 10.64 -1.74
CA GLU A 111 20.59 11.61 -2.81
C GLU A 111 19.24 11.42 -3.53
N GLU A 112 18.29 10.62 -3.02
CA GLU A 112 17.00 10.35 -3.67
C GLU A 112 16.09 11.59 -3.76
N GLN A 113 16.43 12.68 -3.07
CA GLN A 113 15.80 13.99 -3.27
C GLN A 113 16.16 14.60 -4.64
N PHE A 114 17.28 14.19 -5.21
CA PHE A 114 17.80 14.65 -6.49
C PHE A 114 17.78 13.49 -7.49
N PHE A 115 17.65 13.83 -8.77
CA PHE A 115 17.75 12.83 -9.82
C PHE A 115 19.20 12.74 -10.26
N SER A 116 19.71 11.53 -10.44
CA SER A 116 21.00 11.34 -11.09
C SER A 116 20.94 11.88 -12.52
N GLN A 117 22.11 12.21 -13.07
CA GLN A 117 22.21 12.72 -14.44
C GLN A 117 21.67 11.71 -15.48
N GLU A 118 21.82 10.41 -15.21
CA GLU A 118 21.27 9.35 -16.04
C GLU A 118 19.73 9.28 -15.99
N GLU A 119 19.13 9.47 -14.82
CA GLU A 119 17.67 9.51 -14.66
C GLU A 119 17.07 10.76 -15.29
N LEU A 120 17.70 11.92 -15.12
CA LEU A 120 17.32 13.15 -15.79
C LEU A 120 17.32 12.98 -17.31
N ASN A 121 18.35 12.33 -17.87
CA ASN A 121 18.41 12.06 -19.30
C ASN A 121 17.28 11.12 -19.77
N LYS A 122 16.82 10.17 -18.94
CA LYS A 122 15.66 9.32 -19.27
C LYS A 122 14.35 10.09 -19.21
N MET A 123 14.22 11.06 -18.31
CA MET A 123 13.02 11.89 -18.17
C MET A 123 12.94 13.01 -19.21
N LEU A 124 14.09 13.52 -19.66
CA LEU A 124 14.16 14.66 -20.57
C LEU A 124 14.19 14.23 -22.04
N PRO A 125 13.48 14.95 -22.93
CA PRO A 125 13.56 14.73 -24.37
C PRO A 125 14.95 15.08 -24.93
N GLU A 126 15.35 14.42 -26.02
CA GLU A 126 16.72 14.43 -26.58
C GLU A 126 17.37 15.83 -26.67
N HIS A 127 16.60 16.86 -27.04
CA HIS A 127 17.10 18.21 -27.23
C HIS A 127 17.47 18.95 -25.93
N LEU A 128 17.03 18.46 -24.76
CA LEU A 128 17.33 19.06 -23.44
C LEU A 128 18.47 18.34 -22.70
N ARG A 129 18.93 17.19 -23.20
CA ARG A 129 19.96 16.37 -22.53
C ARG A 129 21.35 17.01 -22.57
N THR A 130 21.65 17.80 -23.61
CA THR A 130 22.97 18.39 -23.85
C THR A 130 23.34 19.52 -22.88
N ILE A 131 22.36 20.15 -22.22
CA ILE A 131 22.57 21.29 -21.32
C ILE A 131 23.25 20.87 -20.00
N LEU A 132 23.12 19.59 -19.62
CA LEU A 132 23.60 19.08 -18.34
C LEU A 132 25.05 18.54 -18.39
N ILE A 133 25.68 18.47 -19.56
CA ILE A 133 27.00 17.81 -19.77
C ILE A 133 28.19 18.80 -19.65
N LYS A 134 28.02 19.95 -18.98
CA LYS A 134 29.10 20.95 -18.78
C LYS A 134 29.55 21.05 -17.33
#